data_AF-A0A067N0J9-F1
#
_entry.id   AF-A0A067N0J9-F1
#
_cell.length_a   1.000
_cell.length_b   1.000
_cell.length_c   1.000
_cell.angle_alpha   90.00
_cell.angle_beta   90.00
_cell.angle_gamma   90.00
#
_symmetry.space_group_name_H-M   'P 1'
#
loop_
_entity.id
_entity.type
_entity.pdbx_description
1 polymer ?
#
loop_
_entity_poly.entity_id
_entity_poly.type
_entity_poly.pdbx_seq_one_letter_code
_entity_poly.pdbx_strand_id
1 'polypeptide(L)'
;MATDCKPRSKRSWGTMNAEYSLAAELNDKLGVLAQTKLGKLYTISADTDSQFSKMRDALWGQKDHADHKRYFDLDDASDAKELLKMSQYSSFDVLPCEEPADDEDVGKAGTSAPGDGHPSVFRCADIDDIDDPPCDTYLVKSRKILCVRDIPILKHSFSCVLVRDEYRLAMKYLRGRVMVNPAGAVTIGGQAGIGKSIFIYYALIHRITSGLPVALQYTPESVLLFLKSGTYCIPANTNPANDTIQQLPRGIWALVDSDQLVDEPAPVLRGISPFFTIQAASGSTSQTAWHKYKDGQVWNMRPWSWDEIIAAAAFQRRSVSADGLRFAYDLFGPCARTCYKLADDRSAIEAHDREIRKFIKWCRDEPLGRIISRTTLSPAVTSQAEHLFIATPSSHRAVISYDVASKYIGRLMIERWALCRPEKLTKMSLFCPQGSAACCLFEHRVNGILSSGSPVPLRPIHITRDERERVYIYDTSRIDPRVKATPWTITPRIITRRDIKNSPRSTLANTEYYVPQIENQATYSSFVQQDGVLYVFHLTLGGTYNISKKGLEQLKACAGVSTPFSVVLITPTGTKVRGTVPEMWKDRVNMFMAQLDEHGGKSRS
;
A
#
# COMPACT_ATOMS: atom_id res chain seq x y z
N MET A 1 -13.40 -66.09 -4.75
CA MET A 1 -14.58 -66.01 -5.62
C MET A 1 -14.32 -64.95 -6.66
N ALA A 2 -14.29 -65.37 -7.92
CA ALA A 2 -14.11 -64.52 -9.09
C ALA A 2 -15.42 -63.78 -9.43
N THR A 3 -15.28 -62.59 -10.02
CA THR A 3 -16.02 -61.99 -11.16
C THR A 3 -15.90 -60.46 -11.00
N ASP A 4 -15.13 -59.77 -11.83
CA ASP A 4 -15.40 -59.28 -13.19
C ASP A 4 -15.26 -57.75 -13.16
N CYS A 5 -14.20 -57.23 -13.78
CA CYS A 5 -14.05 -55.81 -14.09
C CYS A 5 -13.66 -55.70 -15.56
N LYS A 6 -14.59 -55.24 -16.39
CA LYS A 6 -14.32 -54.75 -17.75
C LYS A 6 -14.34 -53.22 -17.79
N PRO A 7 -13.52 -52.59 -18.65
CA PRO A 7 -13.35 -51.15 -18.70
C PRO A 7 -14.35 -50.49 -19.65
N ARG A 8 -14.75 -49.24 -19.38
CA ARG A 8 -15.49 -48.40 -20.34
C ARG A 8 -14.85 -47.01 -20.50
N SER A 9 -14.22 -46.88 -21.66
CA SER A 9 -14.16 -45.75 -22.61
C SER A 9 -14.15 -44.30 -22.09
N LYS A 10 -13.07 -43.63 -22.50
CA LYS A 10 -12.92 -42.19 -22.77
C LYS A 10 -14.24 -41.49 -23.16
N ARG A 11 -14.56 -40.40 -22.47
CA ARG A 11 -15.36 -39.30 -23.04
C ARG A 11 -14.47 -38.08 -23.19
N SER A 12 -14.46 -37.57 -24.42
CA SER A 12 -13.82 -36.35 -24.86
C SER A 12 -14.37 -35.13 -24.10
N TRP A 13 -13.47 -34.27 -23.64
CA TRP A 13 -13.81 -32.90 -23.24
C TRP A 13 -14.00 -32.06 -24.50
N GLY A 14 -15.25 -31.69 -24.78
CA GLY A 14 -15.61 -30.75 -25.83
C GLY A 14 -16.02 -29.41 -25.23
N THR A 15 -15.25 -28.37 -25.59
CA THR A 15 -15.64 -26.95 -25.72
C THR A 15 -16.18 -26.20 -24.49
N MET A 16 -15.27 -25.58 -23.73
CA MET A 16 -15.49 -24.34 -22.98
C MET A 16 -15.51 -23.15 -23.96
N ASN A 17 -16.68 -22.81 -24.49
CA ASN A 17 -16.95 -21.49 -25.09
C ASN A 17 -18.44 -21.08 -24.91
N ALA A 18 -19.18 -21.76 -24.04
CA ALA A 18 -20.62 -21.55 -23.84
C ALA A 18 -20.98 -20.60 -22.67
N GLU A 19 -20.01 -20.21 -21.83
CA GLU A 19 -20.31 -19.48 -20.58
C GLU A 19 -20.68 -18.00 -20.77
N TYR A 20 -20.24 -17.35 -21.87
CA TYR A 20 -20.67 -15.99 -22.18
C TYR A 20 -22.07 -15.91 -22.82
N SER A 21 -22.52 -16.97 -23.50
CA SER A 21 -23.87 -17.03 -24.09
C SER A 21 -24.92 -17.41 -23.05
N LEU A 22 -24.58 -18.31 -22.11
CA LEU A 22 -25.50 -18.73 -21.07
C LEU A 22 -25.79 -17.60 -20.07
N ALA A 23 -24.79 -16.78 -19.73
CA ALA A 23 -24.98 -15.63 -18.84
C ALA A 23 -25.91 -14.55 -19.42
N ALA A 24 -25.84 -14.33 -20.74
CA ALA A 24 -26.71 -13.39 -21.45
C ALA A 24 -28.17 -13.91 -21.54
N GLU A 25 -28.35 -15.20 -21.83
CA GLU A 25 -29.68 -15.83 -21.92
C GLU A 25 -30.33 -16.01 -20.54
N LEU A 26 -29.54 -16.31 -19.50
CA LEU A 26 -30.01 -16.33 -18.12
C LEU A 26 -30.43 -14.92 -17.67
N ASN A 27 -29.69 -13.87 -18.07
CA ASN A 27 -30.00 -12.47 -17.73
C ASN A 27 -31.33 -11.98 -18.35
N ASP A 28 -31.64 -12.37 -19.59
CA ASP A 28 -32.91 -12.00 -20.22
C ASP A 28 -34.11 -12.69 -19.57
N LYS A 29 -33.97 -13.98 -19.22
CA LYS A 29 -35.00 -14.72 -18.47
C LYS A 29 -35.18 -14.17 -17.05
N LEU A 30 -34.10 -13.70 -16.42
CA LEU A 30 -34.13 -13.06 -15.10
C LEU A 30 -34.82 -11.69 -15.12
N GLY A 31 -34.67 -10.89 -16.18
CA GLY A 31 -35.36 -9.61 -16.30
C GLY A 31 -36.88 -9.73 -16.24
N VAL A 32 -37.42 -10.78 -16.86
CA VAL A 32 -38.86 -11.08 -16.89
C VAL A 32 -39.36 -11.65 -15.54
N LEU A 33 -38.60 -12.55 -14.91
CA LEU A 33 -38.91 -13.12 -13.58
C LEU A 33 -38.81 -12.09 -12.46
N ALA A 34 -37.82 -11.21 -12.53
CA ALA A 34 -37.61 -10.08 -11.64
C ALA A 34 -38.85 -9.16 -11.66
N GLN A 35 -39.34 -8.76 -12.82
CA GLN A 35 -40.49 -7.86 -12.94
C GLN A 35 -41.81 -8.43 -12.40
N THR A 36 -42.05 -9.75 -12.52
CA THR A 36 -43.32 -10.37 -12.11
C THR A 36 -43.37 -10.76 -10.63
N LYS A 37 -42.23 -11.03 -9.97
CA LYS A 37 -42.18 -11.44 -8.55
C LYS A 37 -41.60 -10.38 -7.60
N LEU A 38 -40.71 -9.49 -8.07
CA LEU A 38 -40.17 -8.41 -7.24
C LEU A 38 -41.18 -7.26 -7.03
N GLY A 39 -42.39 -7.31 -7.58
CA GLY A 39 -43.44 -6.29 -7.36
C GLY A 39 -43.86 -6.08 -5.91
N LYS A 40 -43.39 -6.93 -4.98
CA LYS A 40 -43.51 -6.75 -3.52
C LYS A 40 -42.32 -6.04 -2.86
N LEU A 41 -41.21 -5.82 -3.56
CA LEU A 41 -40.16 -4.91 -3.12
C LEU A 41 -40.57 -3.50 -3.51
N TYR A 42 -40.44 -2.56 -2.57
CA TYR A 42 -40.77 -1.17 -2.82
C TYR A 42 -39.89 -0.65 -3.97
N THR A 43 -40.52 -0.24 -5.07
CA THR A 43 -39.91 0.73 -5.97
C THR A 43 -39.60 1.97 -5.15
N ILE A 44 -38.39 2.49 -5.35
CA ILE A 44 -37.85 3.60 -4.58
C ILE A 44 -38.75 4.83 -4.82
N SER A 45 -38.83 5.79 -3.87
CA SER A 45 -39.66 6.99 -4.07
C SER A 45 -39.30 7.68 -5.39
N ALA A 46 -40.26 8.34 -6.05
CA ALA A 46 -40.05 8.92 -7.38
C ALA A 46 -38.79 9.83 -7.49
N ASP A 47 -38.45 10.56 -6.42
CA ASP A 47 -37.22 11.38 -6.36
C ASP A 47 -35.95 10.53 -6.32
N THR A 48 -35.98 9.46 -5.55
CA THR A 48 -34.85 8.54 -5.40
C THR A 48 -34.67 7.71 -6.68
N ASP A 49 -35.78 7.25 -7.27
CA ASP A 49 -35.83 6.54 -8.54
C ASP A 49 -35.35 7.42 -9.70
N SER A 50 -35.64 8.73 -9.68
CA SER A 50 -35.11 9.71 -10.64
C SER A 50 -33.58 9.83 -10.54
N GLN A 51 -33.02 9.90 -9.32
CA GLN A 51 -31.56 9.95 -9.14
C GLN A 51 -30.88 8.65 -9.59
N PHE A 52 -31.45 7.49 -9.24
CA PHE A 52 -30.89 6.19 -9.61
C PHE A 52 -31.08 5.85 -11.08
N SER A 53 -32.20 6.25 -11.69
CA SER A 53 -32.38 6.16 -13.14
C SER A 53 -31.42 7.07 -13.87
N LYS A 54 -31.16 8.31 -13.40
CA LYS A 54 -30.09 9.16 -13.97
C LYS A 54 -28.71 8.52 -13.86
N MET A 55 -28.39 7.90 -12.72
CA MET A 55 -27.12 7.17 -12.56
C MET A 55 -27.05 5.99 -13.53
N ARG A 56 -28.14 5.22 -13.65
CA ARG A 56 -28.27 4.10 -14.58
C ARG A 56 -28.10 4.58 -16.01
N ASP A 57 -28.80 5.62 -16.43
CA ASP A 57 -28.79 6.12 -17.79
C ASP A 57 -27.44 6.78 -18.12
N ALA A 58 -26.77 7.40 -17.14
CA ALA A 58 -25.40 7.88 -17.27
C ALA A 58 -24.40 6.71 -17.44
N LEU A 59 -24.59 5.58 -16.75
CA LEU A 59 -23.67 4.44 -16.77
C LEU A 59 -23.96 3.41 -17.88
N TRP A 60 -25.22 3.22 -18.27
CA TRP A 60 -25.68 2.23 -19.26
C TRP A 60 -26.15 2.84 -20.57
N GLY A 61 -26.47 4.15 -20.62
CA GLY A 61 -26.91 4.83 -21.83
C GLY A 61 -25.81 5.01 -22.89
N GLN A 62 -24.55 4.74 -22.54
CA GLN A 62 -23.42 4.76 -23.47
C GLN A 62 -23.35 3.44 -24.24
N LYS A 63 -24.14 3.33 -25.30
CA LYS A 63 -24.30 2.12 -26.12
C LYS A 63 -23.48 2.10 -27.41
N ASP A 64 -22.42 2.91 -27.52
CA ASP A 64 -21.40 2.73 -28.56
C ASP A 64 -20.33 1.76 -28.05
N HIS A 65 -20.55 0.48 -28.36
CA HIS A 65 -19.82 -0.69 -27.85
C HIS A 65 -18.32 -0.76 -28.20
N ALA A 66 -17.78 0.15 -29.01
CA ALA A 66 -16.43 0.04 -29.57
C ALA A 66 -15.33 0.64 -28.67
N ASP A 67 -15.56 1.81 -28.06
CA ASP A 67 -14.48 2.54 -27.37
C ASP A 67 -14.32 2.15 -25.89
N HIS A 68 -15.40 1.78 -25.20
CA HIS A 68 -15.30 1.34 -23.79
C HIS A 68 -14.67 -0.05 -23.62
N LYS A 69 -14.79 -0.94 -24.61
CA LYS A 69 -14.13 -2.25 -24.60
C LYS A 69 -12.61 -2.14 -24.62
N ARG A 70 -12.06 -1.15 -25.34
CA ARG A 70 -10.60 -1.00 -25.54
C ARG A 70 -9.80 -0.75 -24.25
N TYR A 71 -10.40 -0.13 -23.23
CA TYR A 71 -9.65 0.32 -22.04
C TYR A 71 -9.68 -0.63 -20.84
N PHE A 72 -10.64 -1.56 -20.83
CA PHE A 72 -10.78 -2.58 -19.78
C PHE A 72 -10.39 -3.99 -20.26
N ASP A 73 -10.51 -4.31 -21.56
CA ASP A 73 -10.17 -5.65 -22.09
C ASP A 73 -8.66 -5.91 -22.26
N LEU A 74 -7.83 -4.87 -22.41
CA LEU A 74 -6.38 -5.05 -22.66
C LEU A 74 -5.65 -5.74 -21.48
N ASP A 75 -6.13 -5.55 -20.25
CA ASP A 75 -5.60 -6.25 -19.07
C ASP A 75 -6.31 -7.61 -18.85
N ASP A 76 -7.63 -7.69 -19.10
CA ASP A 76 -8.45 -8.90 -18.85
C ASP A 76 -8.07 -10.09 -19.74
N ALA A 77 -7.60 -9.89 -20.98
CA ALA A 77 -7.14 -10.99 -21.85
C ALA A 77 -5.79 -11.59 -21.39
N SER A 78 -4.91 -10.77 -20.83
CA SER A 78 -3.64 -11.21 -20.23
C SER A 78 -3.89 -11.90 -18.89
N ASP A 79 -4.78 -11.34 -18.06
CA ASP A 79 -5.18 -11.87 -16.76
C ASP A 79 -5.97 -13.19 -16.87
N ALA A 80 -6.81 -13.36 -17.89
CA ALA A 80 -7.50 -14.62 -18.15
C ALA A 80 -6.52 -15.76 -18.48
N LYS A 81 -5.45 -15.48 -19.24
CA LYS A 81 -4.34 -16.42 -19.47
C LYS A 81 -3.58 -16.74 -18.19
N GLU A 82 -3.37 -15.75 -17.32
CA GLU A 82 -2.67 -15.95 -16.05
C GLU A 82 -3.51 -16.71 -15.00
N LEU A 83 -4.83 -16.50 -14.96
CA LEU A 83 -5.77 -17.27 -14.14
C LEU A 83 -5.89 -18.72 -14.62
N LEU A 84 -5.85 -18.96 -15.94
CA LEU A 84 -5.74 -20.31 -16.50
C LEU A 84 -4.44 -21.00 -16.04
N LYS A 85 -3.30 -20.28 -16.06
CA LYS A 85 -2.03 -20.79 -15.54
C LYS A 85 -2.11 -21.11 -14.05
N MET A 86 -2.71 -20.26 -13.23
CA MET A 86 -2.87 -20.49 -11.78
C MET A 86 -3.78 -21.69 -11.45
N SER A 87 -4.76 -22.01 -12.31
CA SER A 87 -5.59 -23.22 -12.17
C SER A 87 -4.86 -24.53 -12.48
N GLN A 88 -3.69 -24.45 -13.14
CA GLN A 88 -2.90 -25.61 -13.58
C GLN A 88 -1.71 -25.93 -12.66
N TYR A 89 -1.39 -25.09 -11.69
CA TYR A 89 -0.33 -25.35 -10.70
C TYR A 89 -0.88 -26.07 -9.45
N SER A 90 -1.32 -27.32 -9.65
CA SER A 90 -1.38 -28.32 -8.57
C SER A 90 -0.77 -29.66 -9.01
N SER A 91 0.42 -29.62 -9.62
CA SER A 91 1.34 -30.78 -9.67
C SER A 91 2.72 -30.33 -10.16
N PHE A 92 3.77 -30.73 -9.47
CA PHE A 92 5.18 -30.51 -9.82
C PHE A 92 5.58 -31.32 -11.07
N ASP A 93 6.23 -30.70 -12.06
CA ASP A 93 7.66 -30.86 -12.38
C ASP A 93 8.11 -29.98 -13.56
N VAL A 94 9.42 -29.71 -13.59
CA VAL A 94 10.17 -28.66 -14.32
C VAL A 94 10.63 -29.12 -15.71
N LEU A 95 10.64 -28.22 -16.73
CA LEU A 95 11.72 -27.93 -17.73
C LEU A 95 11.23 -26.95 -18.85
N PRO A 96 12.12 -26.36 -19.69
CA PRO A 96 12.16 -24.91 -19.98
C PRO A 96 11.52 -24.48 -21.30
N CYS A 97 11.21 -23.17 -21.39
CA CYS A 97 10.72 -22.49 -22.59
C CYS A 97 11.87 -21.95 -23.45
N GLU A 98 11.74 -22.15 -24.77
CA GLU A 98 12.47 -21.44 -25.81
C GLU A 98 11.68 -20.17 -26.24
N GLU A 99 12.43 -19.12 -26.60
CA GLU A 99 11.95 -17.86 -27.16
C GLU A 99 11.53 -18.02 -28.64
N PRO A 100 10.68 -17.13 -29.15
CA PRO A 100 11.08 -16.51 -30.41
C PRO A 100 10.82 -15.00 -30.51
N ALA A 101 11.87 -14.34 -30.99
CA ALA A 101 11.99 -13.40 -32.11
C ALA A 101 10.87 -12.40 -32.44
N ASP A 102 11.35 -11.18 -32.64
CA ASP A 102 10.73 -9.99 -33.21
C ASP A 102 10.15 -10.20 -34.61
N ASP A 103 9.09 -9.45 -34.94
CA ASP A 103 8.82 -9.03 -36.32
C ASP A 103 8.03 -7.72 -36.37
N GLU A 104 8.42 -6.93 -37.37
CA GLU A 104 8.12 -5.52 -37.62
C GLU A 104 6.73 -5.27 -38.28
N ASP A 105 6.17 -4.12 -37.92
CA ASP A 105 5.68 -3.02 -38.77
C ASP A 105 4.88 -3.32 -40.06
N VAL A 106 3.57 -2.93 -40.08
CA VAL A 106 2.89 -2.41 -41.29
C VAL A 106 1.79 -1.43 -40.88
N GLY A 107 1.95 -0.17 -41.28
CA GLY A 107 0.96 0.90 -41.10
C GLY A 107 -0.26 0.83 -42.01
N LYS A 108 -1.29 1.62 -41.68
CA LYS A 108 -2.28 2.15 -42.63
C LYS A 108 -3.04 3.33 -42.04
N ALA A 109 -3.03 4.43 -42.78
CA ALA A 109 -3.78 5.65 -42.53
C ALA A 109 -5.26 5.47 -42.89
N GLY A 110 -6.14 6.11 -42.11
CA GLY A 110 -7.57 6.23 -42.40
C GLY A 110 -8.11 7.54 -41.81
N THR A 111 -8.50 8.44 -42.69
CA THR A 111 -9.18 9.72 -42.43
C THR A 111 -10.61 9.50 -41.94
N SER A 112 -11.06 10.26 -40.93
CA SER A 112 -12.48 10.43 -40.61
C SER A 112 -12.86 11.89 -40.32
N ALA A 113 -14.07 12.22 -40.75
CA ALA A 113 -14.72 13.53 -40.77
C ALA A 113 -15.29 13.93 -39.38
N PRO A 114 -15.70 15.20 -39.17
CA PRO A 114 -16.08 15.71 -37.87
C PRO A 114 -17.50 15.28 -37.50
N GLY A 115 -17.64 14.60 -36.35
CA GLY A 115 -18.92 14.21 -35.76
C GLY A 115 -19.23 15.08 -34.54
N ASP A 116 -20.48 15.54 -34.47
CA ASP A 116 -21.04 16.41 -33.44
C ASP A 116 -20.90 15.85 -32.02
N GLY A 117 -20.25 16.61 -31.14
CA GLY A 117 -19.96 16.22 -29.77
C GLY A 117 -21.11 16.49 -28.81
N HIS A 118 -21.80 15.43 -28.37
CA HIS A 118 -22.46 15.42 -27.06
C HIS A 118 -21.43 15.06 -25.97
N PRO A 119 -21.38 15.77 -24.83
CA PRO A 119 -20.39 15.52 -23.79
C PRO A 119 -20.60 14.16 -23.11
N SER A 120 -19.61 13.27 -23.22
CA SER A 120 -19.51 12.00 -22.51
C SER A 120 -19.27 12.22 -21.02
N VAL A 121 -20.03 11.51 -20.17
CA VAL A 121 -20.04 11.64 -18.70
C VAL A 121 -18.88 10.88 -18.02
N PHE A 122 -18.24 9.93 -18.72
CA PHE A 122 -17.14 9.14 -18.17
C PHE A 122 -15.97 9.02 -19.16
N ARG A 123 -14.87 9.69 -18.88
CA ARG A 123 -13.55 9.44 -19.49
C ARG A 123 -12.61 8.88 -18.42
N CYS A 124 -12.03 7.71 -18.68
CA CYS A 124 -10.72 7.40 -18.12
C CYS A 124 -9.73 8.23 -18.92
N ALA A 125 -9.38 9.40 -18.40
CA ALA A 125 -8.36 10.25 -19.00
C ALA A 125 -6.99 9.76 -18.54
N ASP A 126 -6.04 9.69 -19.47
CA ASP A 126 -4.64 9.77 -19.08
C ASP A 126 -4.39 11.18 -18.51
N ILE A 127 -3.40 11.33 -17.62
CA ILE A 127 -3.10 12.62 -16.97
C ILE A 127 -2.87 13.74 -18.00
N ASP A 128 -2.47 13.39 -19.22
CA ASP A 128 -2.16 14.30 -20.31
C ASP A 128 -3.41 14.89 -21.01
N ASP A 129 -4.63 14.37 -20.74
CA ASP A 129 -5.89 14.80 -21.39
C ASP A 129 -6.75 15.78 -20.54
N ILE A 130 -6.20 16.31 -19.44
CA ILE A 130 -6.89 17.28 -18.57
C ILE A 130 -6.32 18.67 -18.85
N ASP A 131 -7.13 19.56 -19.44
CA ASP A 131 -6.74 20.94 -19.75
C ASP A 131 -6.32 21.71 -18.46
N ASP A 132 -5.04 22.11 -18.43
CA ASP A 132 -4.29 22.87 -17.41
C ASP A 132 -4.05 22.24 -16.01
N PRO A 133 -3.06 21.35 -15.83
CA PRO A 133 -2.36 21.21 -14.57
C PRO A 133 -1.21 22.26 -14.48
N PRO A 134 -1.18 23.13 -13.45
CA PRO A 134 -0.10 24.10 -13.30
C PRO A 134 1.23 23.42 -12.96
N CYS A 135 2.31 24.11 -13.37
CA CYS A 135 3.73 23.74 -13.45
C CYS A 135 4.32 22.77 -12.41
N ASP A 136 5.31 22.01 -12.90
CA ASP A 136 6.13 20.97 -12.26
C ASP A 136 5.48 19.57 -12.15
N THR A 137 4.86 19.11 -13.24
CA THR A 137 4.35 17.75 -13.42
C THR A 137 5.49 16.74 -13.60
N TYR A 138 5.92 16.12 -12.50
CA TYR A 138 6.55 14.80 -12.56
C TYR A 138 5.55 13.82 -13.18
N LEU A 139 5.84 13.38 -14.41
CA LEU A 139 5.09 12.40 -15.19
C LEU A 139 4.85 11.09 -14.40
N VAL A 140 3.64 10.90 -13.88
CA VAL A 140 3.16 9.59 -13.39
C VAL A 140 2.48 8.86 -14.56
N LYS A 141 3.30 8.36 -15.48
CA LYS A 141 2.91 7.92 -16.84
C LYS A 141 2.06 6.64 -16.95
N SER A 142 1.28 6.24 -15.94
CA SER A 142 0.51 4.97 -16.00
C SER A 142 -0.70 4.85 -15.07
N ARG A 143 -1.15 5.93 -14.42
CA ARG A 143 -2.21 5.82 -13.41
C ARG A 143 -3.56 6.27 -13.93
N LYS A 144 -4.51 5.33 -13.93
CA LYS A 144 -5.88 5.55 -14.38
C LYS A 144 -6.64 6.40 -13.35
N ILE A 145 -7.35 7.41 -13.83
CA ILE A 145 -8.26 8.24 -13.05
C ILE A 145 -9.69 7.84 -13.40
N LEU A 146 -10.54 7.68 -12.39
CA LEU A 146 -11.95 7.41 -12.58
C LEU A 146 -12.75 8.68 -12.27
N CYS A 147 -13.39 9.27 -13.28
CA CYS A 147 -14.34 10.35 -13.08
C CYS A 147 -15.61 9.81 -12.40
N VAL A 148 -16.05 10.46 -11.33
CA VAL A 148 -17.20 10.06 -10.51
C VAL A 148 -18.15 11.21 -10.21
N ARG A 149 -17.98 12.36 -10.88
CA ARG A 149 -18.71 13.61 -10.63
C ARG A 149 -20.23 13.44 -10.63
N ASP A 150 -20.73 12.53 -11.46
CA ASP A 150 -22.18 12.38 -11.73
C ASP A 150 -22.79 11.12 -11.09
N ILE A 151 -22.11 10.52 -10.11
CA ILE A 151 -22.63 9.36 -9.37
C ILE A 151 -23.36 9.85 -8.11
N PRO A 152 -24.71 9.81 -8.04
CA PRO A 152 -25.48 10.45 -6.96
C PRO A 152 -25.22 9.88 -5.56
N ILE A 153 -24.78 8.62 -5.48
CA ILE A 153 -24.48 7.93 -4.22
C ILE A 153 -23.19 8.45 -3.60
N LEU A 154 -22.27 8.92 -4.44
CA LEU A 154 -21.05 9.54 -3.97
C LEU A 154 -21.43 10.94 -3.51
N LYS A 155 -21.35 11.17 -2.19
CA LYS A 155 -21.46 12.50 -1.59
C LYS A 155 -20.66 13.48 -2.45
N HIS A 156 -21.18 14.70 -2.67
CA HIS A 156 -20.70 15.76 -3.58
C HIS A 156 -19.24 16.25 -3.37
N SER A 157 -18.38 15.45 -2.75
CA SER A 157 -17.05 15.82 -2.32
C SER A 157 -15.91 15.45 -3.24
N PHE A 158 -16.11 14.54 -4.20
CA PHE A 158 -15.04 14.13 -5.10
C PHE A 158 -15.57 13.99 -6.54
N SER A 159 -14.88 14.59 -7.51
CA SER A 159 -15.18 14.44 -8.93
C SER A 159 -14.37 13.34 -9.59
N CYS A 160 -13.25 12.95 -8.99
CA CYS A 160 -12.30 12.00 -9.54
C CYS A 160 -11.75 11.10 -8.44
N VAL A 161 -11.40 9.87 -8.81
CA VAL A 161 -10.79 8.87 -7.95
C VAL A 161 -9.52 8.35 -8.61
N LEU A 162 -8.40 8.36 -7.88
CA LEU A 162 -7.19 7.67 -8.31
C LEU A 162 -7.40 6.16 -8.23
N VAL A 163 -7.27 5.44 -9.36
CA VAL A 163 -7.34 3.98 -9.38
C VAL A 163 -5.98 3.42 -8.97
N ARG A 164 -5.91 2.89 -7.74
CA ARG A 164 -4.71 2.24 -7.20
C ARG A 164 -4.52 0.86 -7.82
N ASP A 165 -3.27 0.42 -7.97
CA ASP A 165 -2.98 -0.98 -8.35
C ASP A 165 -3.52 -1.97 -7.32
N GLU A 166 -3.56 -1.57 -6.05
CA GLU A 166 -4.20 -2.35 -4.98
C GLU A 166 -5.68 -2.62 -5.26
N TYR A 167 -6.39 -1.72 -5.95
CA TYR A 167 -7.79 -1.95 -6.34
C TYR A 167 -7.91 -3.03 -7.43
N ARG A 168 -6.98 -3.06 -8.38
CA ARG A 168 -6.92 -4.09 -9.42
C ARG A 168 -6.62 -5.46 -8.82
N LEU A 169 -5.61 -5.51 -7.94
CA LEU A 169 -5.25 -6.74 -7.21
C LEU A 169 -6.42 -7.27 -6.36
N ALA A 170 -7.14 -6.37 -5.69
CA ALA A 170 -8.34 -6.73 -4.94
C ALA A 170 -9.44 -7.30 -5.86
N MET A 171 -9.74 -6.64 -6.99
CA MET A 171 -10.73 -7.14 -7.96
C MET A 171 -10.38 -8.54 -8.46
N LYS A 172 -9.12 -8.77 -8.85
CA LYS A 172 -8.63 -10.08 -9.31
C LYS A 172 -8.82 -11.16 -8.24
N TYR A 173 -8.45 -10.85 -7.00
CA TYR A 173 -8.65 -11.75 -5.86
C TYR A 173 -10.13 -12.08 -5.63
N LEU A 174 -11.01 -11.06 -5.62
CA LEU A 174 -12.45 -11.25 -5.38
C LEU A 174 -13.12 -12.07 -6.48
N ARG A 175 -12.74 -11.86 -7.75
CA ARG A 175 -13.21 -12.68 -8.89
C ARG A 175 -12.84 -14.14 -8.70
N GLY A 176 -11.61 -14.45 -8.31
CA GLY A 176 -11.20 -15.82 -8.01
C GLY A 176 -11.99 -16.42 -6.84
N ARG A 177 -12.24 -15.64 -5.78
CA ARG A 177 -12.97 -16.09 -4.60
C ARG A 177 -14.45 -16.37 -4.86
N VAL A 178 -15.15 -15.52 -5.61
CA VAL A 178 -16.57 -15.72 -5.91
C VAL A 178 -16.81 -16.99 -6.74
N MET A 179 -15.85 -17.39 -7.59
CA MET A 179 -15.92 -18.64 -8.35
C MET A 179 -15.80 -19.88 -7.45
N VAL A 180 -14.98 -19.81 -6.40
CA VAL A 180 -14.80 -20.91 -5.44
C VAL A 180 -15.96 -21.01 -4.45
N ASN A 181 -16.41 -19.86 -3.93
CA ASN A 181 -17.50 -19.80 -2.96
C ASN A 181 -18.45 -18.63 -3.30
N PRO A 182 -19.47 -18.86 -4.16
CA PRO A 182 -20.39 -17.81 -4.60
C PRO A 182 -21.26 -17.18 -3.50
N ALA A 183 -21.39 -17.85 -2.34
CA ALA A 183 -22.12 -17.35 -1.17
C ALA A 183 -21.16 -16.93 -0.03
N GLY A 184 -19.85 -16.88 -0.34
CA GLY A 184 -18.80 -16.55 0.60
C GLY A 184 -18.75 -15.07 0.95
N ALA A 185 -17.70 -14.70 1.67
CA ALA A 185 -17.47 -13.32 2.08
C ALA A 185 -15.99 -12.95 2.09
N VAL A 186 -15.71 -11.68 1.82
CA VAL A 186 -14.38 -11.08 1.96
C VAL A 186 -14.49 -9.72 2.62
N THR A 187 -13.71 -9.49 3.66
CA THR A 187 -13.48 -8.15 4.22
C THR A 187 -12.21 -7.56 3.67
N ILE A 188 -12.34 -6.40 3.04
CA ILE A 188 -11.25 -5.51 2.64
C ILE A 188 -10.79 -4.75 3.88
N GLY A 189 -9.61 -5.14 4.36
CA GLY A 189 -8.97 -4.58 5.56
C GLY A 189 -7.79 -3.66 5.24
N GLY A 190 -7.16 -3.16 6.29
CA GLY A 190 -6.04 -2.21 6.23
C GLY A 190 -6.30 -0.96 7.07
N GLN A 191 -5.32 -0.06 7.14
CA GLN A 191 -5.40 1.12 8.02
C GLN A 191 -6.50 2.11 7.63
N ALA A 192 -6.95 2.93 8.57
CA ALA A 192 -7.80 4.06 8.26
C ALA A 192 -7.16 4.98 7.20
N GLY A 193 -7.98 5.50 6.28
CA GLY A 193 -7.51 6.38 5.21
C GLY A 193 -6.83 5.68 4.03
N ILE A 194 -6.73 4.35 4.03
CA ILE A 194 -6.10 3.58 2.94
C ILE A 194 -6.95 3.54 1.65
N GLY A 195 -8.21 3.94 1.71
CA GLY A 195 -9.10 3.98 0.54
C GLY A 195 -9.96 2.73 0.35
N LYS A 196 -10.33 2.03 1.43
CA LYS A 196 -11.25 0.88 1.39
C LYS A 196 -12.65 1.24 0.88
N SER A 197 -13.24 2.32 1.39
CA SER A 197 -14.54 2.83 0.92
C SER A 197 -14.46 3.21 -0.56
N ILE A 198 -13.37 3.87 -0.98
CA ILE A 198 -13.13 4.20 -2.40
C ILE A 198 -13.05 2.92 -3.26
N PHE A 199 -12.44 1.85 -2.75
CA PHE A 199 -12.43 0.55 -3.43
C PHE A 199 -13.85 -0.02 -3.63
N ILE A 200 -14.74 0.10 -2.65
CA ILE A 200 -16.14 -0.32 -2.79
C ILE A 200 -16.83 0.39 -3.95
N TYR A 201 -16.66 1.71 -4.07
CA TYR A 201 -17.22 2.45 -5.19
C TYR A 201 -16.56 2.11 -6.53
N TYR A 202 -15.25 1.89 -6.55
CA TYR A 202 -14.55 1.39 -7.73
C TYR A 202 -15.12 0.04 -8.20
N ALA A 203 -15.32 -0.91 -7.28
CA ALA A 203 -15.94 -2.21 -7.58
C ALA A 203 -17.39 -2.07 -8.06
N LEU A 204 -18.17 -1.17 -7.45
CA LEU A 204 -19.54 -0.87 -7.86
C LEU A 204 -19.59 -0.38 -9.31
N ILE A 205 -18.80 0.64 -9.63
CA ILE A 205 -18.75 1.25 -10.97
C ILE A 205 -18.31 0.21 -12.00
N HIS A 206 -17.28 -0.58 -11.68
CA HIS A 206 -16.81 -1.65 -12.56
C HIS A 206 -17.92 -2.69 -12.81
N ARG A 207 -18.67 -3.10 -11.79
CA ARG A 207 -19.77 -4.08 -11.96
C ARG A 207 -20.90 -3.53 -12.82
N ILE A 208 -21.35 -2.29 -12.54
CA ILE A 208 -22.46 -1.67 -13.27
C ILE A 208 -22.09 -1.45 -14.75
N THR A 209 -20.90 -0.88 -15.02
CA THR A 209 -20.43 -0.65 -16.40
C THR A 209 -20.21 -1.95 -17.17
N SER A 210 -19.92 -3.05 -16.48
CA SER A 210 -19.87 -4.40 -17.07
C SER A 210 -21.24 -5.05 -17.24
N GLY A 211 -22.33 -4.38 -16.87
CA GLY A 211 -23.70 -4.93 -16.91
C GLY A 211 -23.94 -6.10 -15.96
N LEU A 212 -23.14 -6.20 -14.88
CA LEU A 212 -23.20 -7.31 -13.94
C LEU A 212 -23.98 -6.93 -12.68
N PRO A 213 -24.80 -7.85 -12.12
CA PRO A 213 -25.66 -7.54 -10.98
C PRO A 213 -24.84 -7.21 -9.73
N VAL A 214 -25.22 -6.19 -8.97
CA VAL A 214 -24.47 -5.81 -7.77
C VAL A 214 -25.41 -5.21 -6.74
N ALA A 215 -25.20 -5.55 -5.47
CA ALA A 215 -25.88 -4.93 -4.35
C ALA A 215 -24.93 -3.96 -3.64
N LEU A 216 -25.45 -2.84 -3.14
CA LEU A 216 -24.73 -1.86 -2.34
C LEU A 216 -25.51 -1.57 -1.06
N GLN A 217 -24.85 -1.78 0.08
CA GLN A 217 -25.31 -1.29 1.37
C GLN A 217 -24.42 -0.13 1.81
N TYR A 218 -25.00 1.08 1.79
CA TYR A 218 -24.36 2.31 2.28
C TYR A 218 -25.16 2.97 3.41
N THR A 219 -26.35 2.44 3.73
CA THR A 219 -27.19 2.85 4.86
C THR A 219 -27.53 1.63 5.70
N PRO A 220 -27.80 1.78 7.00
CA PRO A 220 -28.21 0.67 7.84
C PRO A 220 -29.63 0.16 7.52
N GLU A 221 -30.49 0.98 6.90
CA GLU A 221 -31.90 0.65 6.67
C GLU A 221 -32.16 -0.07 5.34
N SER A 222 -31.27 0.06 4.36
CA SER A 222 -31.54 -0.42 3.00
C SER A 222 -30.32 -0.90 2.22
N VAL A 223 -30.59 -1.81 1.29
CA VAL A 223 -29.64 -2.34 0.30
C VAL A 223 -30.18 -2.00 -1.09
N LEU A 224 -29.36 -1.34 -1.90
CA LEU A 224 -29.66 -1.07 -3.31
C LEU A 224 -29.19 -2.26 -4.15
N LEU A 225 -30.09 -2.86 -4.92
CA LEU A 225 -29.77 -3.95 -5.84
C LEU A 225 -29.86 -3.44 -7.29
N PHE A 226 -28.73 -3.44 -7.98
CA PHE A 226 -28.61 -3.09 -9.39
C PHE A 226 -28.68 -4.36 -10.23
N LEU A 227 -29.72 -4.48 -11.05
CA LEU A 227 -29.90 -5.53 -12.04
C LEU A 227 -29.99 -4.91 -13.44
N LYS A 228 -29.88 -5.74 -14.48
CA LYS A 228 -30.15 -5.32 -15.86
C LYS A 228 -31.57 -4.75 -16.03
N SER A 229 -32.53 -5.24 -15.25
CA SER A 229 -33.93 -4.79 -15.28
C SER A 229 -34.18 -3.46 -14.57
N GLY A 230 -33.24 -2.98 -13.76
CA GLY A 230 -33.38 -1.75 -12.98
C GLY A 230 -32.72 -1.81 -11.61
N THR A 231 -32.94 -0.74 -10.84
CA THR A 231 -32.45 -0.60 -9.47
C THR A 231 -33.59 -0.85 -8.49
N TYR A 232 -33.35 -1.66 -7.46
CA TYR A 232 -34.35 -2.03 -6.46
C TYR A 232 -33.84 -1.66 -5.07
N CYS A 233 -34.75 -1.29 -4.18
CA CYS A 233 -34.43 -1.05 -2.77
C CYS A 233 -34.95 -2.21 -1.93
N ILE A 234 -34.04 -2.86 -1.18
CA ILE A 234 -34.35 -3.98 -0.31
C ILE A 234 -34.20 -3.49 1.15
N PRO A 235 -35.25 -3.56 1.98
CA PRO A 235 -35.12 -3.26 3.40
C PRO A 235 -34.06 -4.15 4.06
N ALA A 236 -33.17 -3.58 4.88
CA ALA A 236 -32.04 -4.31 5.47
C ALA A 236 -32.51 -5.47 6.37
N ASN A 237 -33.65 -5.31 7.04
CA ASN A 237 -34.28 -6.33 7.88
C ASN A 237 -35.01 -7.44 7.09
N THR A 238 -34.95 -7.44 5.75
CA THR A 238 -35.53 -8.50 4.92
C THR A 238 -34.94 -9.85 5.31
N ASN A 239 -35.81 -10.83 5.54
CA ASN A 239 -35.39 -12.19 5.88
C ASN A 239 -34.54 -12.76 4.73
N PRO A 240 -33.29 -13.23 4.97
CA PRO A 240 -32.48 -13.84 3.92
C PRO A 240 -33.12 -15.09 3.32
N ALA A 241 -34.03 -15.76 4.03
CA ALA A 241 -34.82 -16.88 3.54
C ALA A 241 -36.05 -16.47 2.69
N ASN A 242 -36.24 -15.18 2.41
CA ASN A 242 -37.32 -14.71 1.54
C ASN A 242 -37.18 -15.36 0.15
N ASP A 243 -38.25 -16.01 -0.33
CA ASP A 243 -38.26 -16.73 -1.60
C ASP A 243 -37.77 -15.89 -2.79
N THR A 244 -38.04 -14.59 -2.77
CA THR A 244 -37.62 -13.65 -3.82
C THR A 244 -36.12 -13.44 -3.81
N ILE A 245 -35.52 -13.31 -2.62
CA ILE A 245 -34.07 -13.20 -2.46
C ILE A 245 -33.40 -14.51 -2.86
N GLN A 246 -33.97 -15.66 -2.46
CA GLN A 246 -33.45 -16.98 -2.78
C GLN A 246 -33.53 -17.34 -4.28
N GLN A 247 -34.39 -16.65 -5.04
CA GLN A 247 -34.46 -16.79 -6.50
C GLN A 247 -33.39 -15.98 -7.25
N LEU A 248 -32.64 -15.11 -6.57
CA LEU A 248 -31.55 -14.38 -7.20
C LEU A 248 -30.38 -15.32 -7.53
N PRO A 249 -29.65 -15.07 -8.64
CA PRO A 249 -28.42 -15.76 -8.95
C PRO A 249 -27.43 -15.72 -7.78
N ARG A 250 -26.73 -16.84 -7.56
CA ARG A 250 -25.61 -16.88 -6.61
C ARG A 250 -24.41 -16.10 -7.14
N GLY A 251 -23.60 -15.58 -6.24
CA GLY A 251 -22.38 -14.85 -6.61
C GLY A 251 -22.62 -13.39 -7.01
N ILE A 252 -23.83 -12.86 -6.81
CA ILE A 252 -24.05 -11.40 -6.89
C ILE A 252 -23.21 -10.74 -5.81
N TRP A 253 -22.35 -9.82 -6.20
CA TRP A 253 -21.52 -9.07 -5.25
C TRP A 253 -22.42 -8.17 -4.41
N ALA A 254 -22.31 -8.28 -3.09
CA ALA A 254 -22.93 -7.36 -2.15
C ALA A 254 -21.84 -6.53 -1.48
N LEU A 255 -21.72 -5.29 -1.92
CA LEU A 255 -20.74 -4.34 -1.46
C LEU A 255 -21.25 -3.60 -0.23
N VAL A 256 -20.50 -3.66 0.86
CA VAL A 256 -20.86 -3.06 2.16
C VAL A 256 -19.75 -2.11 2.55
N ASP A 257 -20.06 -0.81 2.63
CA ASP A 257 -19.12 0.19 3.17
C ASP A 257 -19.40 0.33 4.67
N SER A 258 -18.62 -0.39 5.49
CA SER A 258 -18.78 -0.34 6.93
C SER A 258 -18.06 0.87 7.52
N ASP A 259 -18.85 1.89 7.79
CA ASP A 259 -18.46 3.12 8.49
C ASP A 259 -19.12 3.21 9.87
N GLN A 260 -19.38 4.42 10.37
CA GLN A 260 -20.06 4.64 11.66
C GLN A 260 -21.55 4.31 11.64
N LEU A 261 -22.17 4.23 10.46
CA LEU A 261 -23.59 3.97 10.29
C LEU A 261 -23.87 2.49 10.04
N VAL A 262 -22.93 1.77 9.43
CA VAL A 262 -23.07 0.35 9.06
C VAL A 262 -21.99 -0.50 9.73
N ASP A 263 -22.27 -0.97 10.94
CA ASP A 263 -21.34 -1.84 11.67
C ASP A 263 -21.21 -3.25 11.07
N GLU A 264 -22.31 -3.80 10.55
CA GLU A 264 -22.34 -5.13 9.96
C GLU A 264 -23.20 -5.18 8.70
N PRO A 265 -22.95 -6.13 7.78
CA PRO A 265 -23.83 -6.34 6.65
C PRO A 265 -25.27 -6.61 7.10
N ALA A 266 -26.23 -6.07 6.35
CA ALA A 266 -27.65 -6.26 6.60
C ALA A 266 -27.99 -7.76 6.70
N PRO A 267 -28.96 -8.17 7.55
CA PRO A 267 -29.44 -9.55 7.62
C PRO A 267 -29.66 -10.22 6.26
N VAL A 268 -30.23 -9.50 5.28
CA VAL A 268 -30.47 -9.99 3.91
C VAL A 268 -29.19 -10.36 3.14
N LEU A 269 -28.03 -9.83 3.55
CA LEU A 269 -26.72 -10.10 2.96
C LEU A 269 -25.93 -11.20 3.69
N ARG A 270 -26.46 -11.71 4.81
CA ARG A 270 -25.80 -12.70 5.69
C ARG A 270 -26.47 -14.08 5.61
N GLY A 271 -25.87 -15.06 6.29
CA GLY A 271 -26.40 -16.42 6.39
C GLY A 271 -26.54 -17.11 5.02
N ILE A 272 -27.70 -17.72 4.76
CA ILE A 272 -28.01 -18.47 3.54
C ILE A 272 -28.29 -17.60 2.29
N SER A 273 -28.00 -16.31 2.37
CA SER A 273 -28.20 -15.37 1.28
C SER A 273 -27.31 -15.67 0.06
N PRO A 274 -27.82 -15.56 -1.18
CA PRO A 274 -27.05 -15.89 -2.40
C PRO A 274 -25.94 -14.89 -2.74
N PHE A 275 -25.87 -13.77 -2.01
CA PHE A 275 -24.86 -12.74 -2.24
C PHE A 275 -23.45 -13.20 -1.83
N PHE A 276 -22.45 -12.80 -2.61
CA PHE A 276 -21.05 -12.80 -2.22
C PHE A 276 -20.72 -11.47 -1.53
N THR A 277 -20.54 -11.48 -0.22
CA THR A 277 -20.47 -10.24 0.57
C THR A 277 -19.05 -9.69 0.61
N ILE A 278 -18.86 -8.45 0.17
CA ILE A 278 -17.58 -7.73 0.19
C ILE A 278 -17.74 -6.53 1.10
N GLN A 279 -17.05 -6.53 2.24
CA GLN A 279 -17.13 -5.47 3.25
C GLN A 279 -15.85 -4.66 3.28
N ALA A 280 -15.92 -3.33 3.22
CA ALA A 280 -14.82 -2.46 3.62
C ALA A 280 -14.97 -2.14 5.11
N ALA A 281 -14.04 -2.59 5.96
CA ALA A 281 -14.13 -2.38 7.41
C ALA A 281 -12.84 -1.82 8.01
N SER A 282 -12.94 -1.07 9.11
CA SER A 282 -11.78 -0.53 9.86
C SER A 282 -11.01 -1.58 10.69
N GLY A 283 -11.38 -2.85 10.59
CA GLY A 283 -10.65 -3.95 11.23
C GLY A 283 -11.02 -4.20 12.71
N SER A 284 -12.13 -3.64 13.20
CA SER A 284 -12.61 -4.01 14.54
C SER A 284 -13.18 -5.42 14.52
N THR A 285 -12.92 -6.19 15.57
CA THR A 285 -13.34 -7.60 15.67
C THR A 285 -14.86 -7.76 15.61
N SER A 286 -15.62 -6.79 16.13
CA SER A 286 -17.09 -6.76 16.05
C SER A 286 -17.58 -6.68 14.60
N GLN A 287 -16.95 -5.84 13.77
CA GLN A 287 -17.33 -5.67 12.36
C GLN A 287 -17.09 -6.93 11.52
N THR A 288 -16.21 -7.84 11.95
CA THR A 288 -15.90 -9.09 11.23
C THR A 288 -16.55 -10.33 11.85
N ALA A 289 -17.24 -10.21 12.98
CA ALA A 289 -17.79 -11.37 13.71
C ALA A 289 -18.80 -12.19 12.88
N TRP A 290 -19.41 -11.57 11.88
CA TRP A 290 -20.35 -12.21 10.96
C TRP A 290 -19.66 -13.15 9.95
N HIS A 291 -18.33 -13.10 9.80
CA HIS A 291 -17.57 -13.95 8.87
C HIS A 291 -17.84 -15.44 9.07
N LYS A 292 -18.04 -15.86 10.32
CA LYS A 292 -18.32 -17.27 10.66
C LYS A 292 -19.55 -17.84 9.96
N TYR A 293 -20.46 -16.99 9.50
CA TYR A 293 -21.68 -17.40 8.81
C TYR A 293 -21.50 -17.57 7.29
N LYS A 294 -20.38 -17.10 6.72
CA LYS A 294 -20.13 -17.09 5.27
C LYS A 294 -18.71 -17.53 4.88
N ASP A 295 -18.01 -18.27 5.75
CA ASP A 295 -16.60 -18.61 5.54
C ASP A 295 -15.76 -17.37 5.17
N GLY A 296 -15.98 -16.29 5.93
CA GLY A 296 -15.49 -14.96 5.59
C GLY A 296 -13.98 -14.86 5.69
N GLN A 297 -13.37 -14.33 4.64
CA GLN A 297 -11.93 -14.15 4.49
C GLN A 297 -11.55 -12.68 4.67
N VAL A 298 -10.29 -12.40 4.94
CA VAL A 298 -9.78 -11.02 5.04
C VAL A 298 -8.74 -10.80 3.94
N TRP A 299 -8.85 -9.68 3.24
CA TRP A 299 -7.89 -9.22 2.26
C TRP A 299 -7.43 -7.81 2.63
N ASN A 300 -6.18 -7.67 3.06
CA ASN A 300 -5.66 -6.40 3.56
C ASN A 300 -4.91 -5.63 2.47
N MET A 301 -5.28 -4.35 2.29
CA MET A 301 -4.64 -3.41 1.37
C MET A 301 -3.25 -2.99 1.83
N ARG A 302 -2.34 -2.70 0.89
CA ARG A 302 -1.08 -2.00 1.22
C ARG A 302 -1.30 -0.54 1.59
N PRO A 303 -0.45 -0.01 2.50
CA PRO A 303 -0.13 1.42 2.64
C PRO A 303 0.02 2.14 1.30
N TRP A 304 -0.23 3.46 1.29
CA TRP A 304 -0.02 4.26 0.09
C TRP A 304 1.48 4.37 -0.20
N SER A 305 1.87 4.17 -1.45
CA SER A 305 3.22 4.55 -1.88
C SER A 305 3.34 6.07 -1.99
N TRP A 306 4.57 6.58 -1.94
CA TRP A 306 4.85 7.99 -2.17
C TRP A 306 4.26 8.49 -3.50
N ASP A 307 4.44 7.72 -4.57
CA ASP A 307 3.91 8.08 -5.89
C ASP A 307 2.38 8.15 -5.88
N GLU A 308 1.69 7.33 -5.07
CA GLU A 308 0.22 7.42 -4.91
C GLU A 308 -0.17 8.70 -4.20
N ILE A 309 0.57 9.10 -3.17
CA ILE A 309 0.34 10.36 -2.45
C ILE A 309 0.57 11.56 -3.36
N ILE A 310 1.59 11.56 -4.23
CA ILE A 310 1.77 12.65 -5.18
C ILE A 310 0.68 12.65 -6.25
N ALA A 311 0.38 11.48 -6.84
CA ALA A 311 -0.63 11.39 -7.90
C ALA A 311 -2.02 11.82 -7.43
N ALA A 312 -2.40 11.49 -6.19
CA ALA A 312 -3.72 11.88 -5.66
C ALA A 312 -3.79 13.33 -5.13
N ALA A 313 -2.67 14.06 -5.11
CA ALA A 313 -2.64 15.45 -4.67
C ALA A 313 -3.49 16.36 -5.58
N ALA A 314 -3.47 16.08 -6.89
CA ALA A 314 -4.26 16.81 -7.89
C ALA A 314 -5.78 16.71 -7.68
N PHE A 315 -6.26 15.70 -6.94
CA PHE A 315 -7.68 15.49 -6.66
C PHE A 315 -8.12 15.98 -5.28
N GLN A 316 -7.21 16.58 -4.51
CA GLN A 316 -7.57 17.16 -3.22
C GLN A 316 -8.23 18.52 -3.41
N ARG A 317 -9.24 18.80 -2.58
CA ARG A 317 -9.93 20.10 -2.55
C ARG A 317 -8.99 21.26 -2.21
N ARG A 318 -7.96 20.97 -1.41
CA ARG A 318 -6.95 21.94 -0.99
C ARG A 318 -5.68 21.67 -1.79
N SER A 319 -5.15 22.71 -2.43
CA SER A 319 -3.82 22.65 -3.03
C SER A 319 -2.77 22.42 -1.95
N VAL A 320 -1.91 21.44 -2.18
CA VAL A 320 -0.84 21.04 -1.26
C VAL A 320 0.46 20.92 -2.05
N SER A 321 1.56 21.39 -1.47
CA SER A 321 2.87 21.30 -2.08
C SER A 321 3.42 19.88 -1.97
N ALA A 322 4.19 19.46 -2.99
CA ALA A 322 4.88 18.17 -2.96
C ALA A 322 5.85 18.08 -1.78
N ASP A 323 6.52 19.18 -1.43
CA ASP A 323 7.43 19.24 -0.28
C ASP A 323 6.70 19.08 1.05
N GLY A 324 5.54 19.73 1.22
CA GLY A 324 4.69 19.58 2.40
C GLY A 324 4.15 18.16 2.56
N LEU A 325 3.72 17.54 1.46
CA LEU A 325 3.34 16.14 1.44
C LEU A 325 4.50 15.22 1.80
N ARG A 326 5.68 15.47 1.22
CA ARG A 326 6.86 14.66 1.48
C ARG A 326 7.26 14.74 2.94
N PHE A 327 7.25 15.95 3.48
CA PHE A 327 7.53 16.20 4.89
C PHE A 327 6.57 15.42 5.79
N ALA A 328 5.26 15.49 5.55
CA ALA A 328 4.27 14.77 6.35
C ALA A 328 4.41 13.23 6.20
N TYR A 329 4.68 12.75 4.99
CA TYR A 329 4.89 11.33 4.69
C TYR A 329 6.12 10.78 5.42
N ASP A 330 7.26 11.46 5.33
CA ASP A 330 8.50 11.04 5.99
C ASP A 330 8.35 11.12 7.53
N LEU A 331 7.60 12.10 8.05
CA LEU A 331 7.44 12.32 9.49
C LEU A 331 6.42 11.39 10.15
N PHE A 332 5.29 11.10 9.50
CA PHE A 332 4.16 10.37 10.09
C PHE A 332 3.79 9.08 9.35
N GLY A 333 4.47 8.78 8.25
CA GLY A 333 4.27 7.56 7.47
C GLY A 333 3.24 7.67 6.35
N PRO A 334 3.03 6.58 5.59
CA PRO A 334 2.23 6.52 4.36
C PRO A 334 0.70 6.48 4.57
N CYS A 335 0.18 7.31 5.47
CA CYS A 335 -1.26 7.50 5.62
C CYS A 335 -1.70 8.70 4.78
N ALA A 336 -2.40 8.44 3.67
CA ALA A 336 -2.88 9.50 2.76
C ALA A 336 -3.71 10.57 3.48
N ARG A 337 -4.66 10.13 4.33
CA ARG A 337 -5.48 11.04 5.13
C ARG A 337 -4.62 11.96 6.01
N THR A 338 -3.59 11.42 6.66
CA THR A 338 -2.67 12.20 7.48
C THR A 338 -1.81 13.14 6.64
N CYS A 339 -1.23 12.66 5.53
CA CYS A 339 -0.40 13.46 4.64
C CYS A 339 -1.15 14.69 4.12
N TYR A 340 -2.36 14.52 3.57
CA TYR A 340 -3.15 15.64 3.05
C TYR A 340 -3.71 16.56 4.12
N LYS A 341 -3.97 16.05 5.32
CA LYS A 341 -4.42 16.88 6.45
C LYS A 341 -3.29 17.79 6.94
N LEU A 342 -2.05 17.31 6.93
CA LEU A 342 -0.92 17.99 7.57
C LEU A 342 -0.02 18.77 6.60
N ALA A 343 -0.01 18.44 5.31
CA ALA A 343 0.82 19.12 4.32
C ALA A 343 0.62 20.64 4.35
N ASP A 344 1.70 21.41 4.43
CA ASP A 344 1.71 22.88 4.49
C ASP A 344 0.96 23.53 5.66
N ASP A 345 0.48 22.75 6.64
CA ASP A 345 -0.16 23.28 7.86
C ASP A 345 0.71 22.98 9.08
N ARG A 346 1.58 23.95 9.40
CA ARG A 346 2.49 23.86 10.55
C ARG A 346 1.74 23.67 11.87
N SER A 347 0.61 24.36 12.06
CA SER A 347 -0.17 24.26 13.30
C SER A 347 -0.76 22.86 13.45
N ALA A 348 -1.29 22.28 12.37
CA ALA A 348 -1.78 20.92 12.36
C ALA A 348 -0.67 19.89 12.60
N ILE A 349 0.52 20.06 12.00
CA ILE A 349 1.69 19.22 12.24
C ILE A 349 2.08 19.24 13.73
N GLU A 350 2.19 20.42 14.33
CA GLU A 350 2.55 20.57 15.74
C GLU A 350 1.47 19.99 16.67
N ALA A 351 0.19 20.16 16.33
CA ALA A 351 -0.91 19.55 17.07
C ALA A 351 -0.86 18.01 17.00
N HIS A 352 -0.64 17.46 15.80
CA HIS A 352 -0.55 16.02 15.61
C HIS A 352 0.68 15.42 16.31
N ASP A 353 1.82 16.11 16.28
CA ASP A 353 3.02 15.73 17.03
C ASP A 353 2.75 15.70 18.54
N ARG A 354 2.06 16.72 19.08
CA ARG A 354 1.66 16.74 20.51
C ARG A 354 0.75 15.56 20.85
N GLU A 355 -0.19 15.20 19.98
CA GLU A 355 -1.07 14.03 20.16
C GLU A 355 -0.27 12.73 20.19
N ILE A 356 0.63 12.52 19.23
CA ILE A 356 1.53 11.35 19.17
C ILE A 356 2.36 11.26 20.45
N ARG A 357 3.00 12.36 20.88
CA ARG A 357 3.79 12.39 22.12
C ARG A 357 2.96 12.09 23.36
N LYS A 358 1.74 12.63 23.44
CA LYS A 358 0.80 12.34 24.54
C LYS A 358 0.43 10.86 24.56
N PHE A 359 0.18 10.26 23.40
CA PHE A 359 -0.12 8.85 23.27
C PHE A 359 1.08 7.95 23.63
N ILE A 360 2.27 8.24 23.11
CA ILE A 360 3.51 7.52 23.49
C ILE A 360 3.76 7.62 25.00
N LYS A 361 3.49 8.79 25.61
CA LYS A 361 3.57 8.97 27.07
C LYS A 361 2.58 8.07 27.81
N TRP A 362 1.36 7.91 27.30
CA TRP A 362 0.33 7.01 27.85
C TRP A 362 0.70 5.53 27.68
N CYS A 363 1.26 5.13 26.54
CA CYS A 363 1.75 3.77 26.28
C CYS A 363 2.88 3.31 27.23
N ARG A 364 3.39 4.18 28.10
CA ARG A 364 4.36 3.82 29.15
C ARG A 364 3.82 2.75 30.08
N ASP A 365 2.54 2.87 30.44
CA ASP A 365 1.93 2.12 31.53
C ASP A 365 1.39 0.77 31.07
N GLU A 366 1.10 0.62 29.78
CA GLU A 366 0.70 -0.65 29.18
C GLU A 366 1.91 -1.40 28.58
N PRO A 367 2.01 -2.74 28.69
CA PRO A 367 3.04 -3.47 27.98
C PRO A 367 2.87 -3.27 26.47
N LEU A 368 3.91 -2.80 25.78
CA LEU A 368 3.94 -2.75 24.31
C LEU A 368 3.58 -4.11 23.71
N GLY A 369 4.05 -5.18 24.35
CA GLY A 369 3.66 -6.53 24.02
C GLY A 369 2.15 -6.74 24.04
N ARG A 370 1.37 -6.10 24.93
CA ARG A 370 -0.11 -6.13 24.89
C ARG A 370 -0.68 -5.24 23.78
N ILE A 371 -0.07 -4.09 23.48
CA ILE A 371 -0.51 -3.22 22.38
C ILE A 371 -0.33 -3.96 21.03
N ILE A 372 0.78 -4.67 20.87
CA ILE A 372 1.14 -5.42 19.65
C ILE A 372 0.52 -6.83 19.64
N SER A 373 0.45 -7.55 20.76
CA SER A 373 -0.14 -8.90 20.81
C SER A 373 -1.66 -8.86 20.75
N ARG A 374 -2.28 -7.73 21.08
CA ARG A 374 -3.72 -7.51 20.89
C ARG A 374 -4.01 -7.08 19.46
N THR A 375 -3.27 -7.47 18.43
CA THR A 375 -3.60 -7.13 17.02
C THR A 375 -4.93 -7.68 16.52
N THR A 376 -5.72 -8.33 17.38
CA THR A 376 -7.19 -8.27 17.41
C THR A 376 -7.68 -7.09 18.30
N LEU A 377 -7.30 -5.86 17.96
CA LEU A 377 -7.41 -4.73 18.89
C LEU A 377 -8.89 -4.43 19.18
N SER A 378 -9.19 -4.17 20.45
CA SER A 378 -10.43 -3.50 20.83
C SER A 378 -10.52 -2.16 20.08
N PRO A 379 -11.67 -1.82 19.47
CA PRO A 379 -11.82 -0.64 18.61
C PRO A 379 -11.33 0.67 19.25
N ALA A 380 -11.37 0.83 20.57
CA ALA A 380 -10.89 2.04 21.24
C ALA A 380 -9.36 2.27 21.15
N VAL A 381 -8.55 1.20 21.12
CA VAL A 381 -7.09 1.30 21.01
C VAL A 381 -6.66 1.49 19.55
N THR A 382 -7.51 1.08 18.59
CA THR A 382 -7.17 1.09 17.16
C THR A 382 -6.91 2.50 16.62
N SER A 383 -7.78 3.48 16.89
CA SER A 383 -7.67 4.80 16.28
C SER A 383 -6.37 5.54 16.60
N GLN A 384 -5.85 5.41 17.83
CA GLN A 384 -4.60 6.06 18.23
C GLN A 384 -3.37 5.23 17.83
N ALA A 385 -3.48 3.90 17.85
CA ALA A 385 -2.40 3.02 17.40
C ALA A 385 -2.13 3.17 15.89
N GLU A 386 -3.13 3.51 15.08
CA GLU A 386 -2.99 3.80 13.65
C GLU A 386 -2.05 4.97 13.36
N HIS A 387 -1.83 5.87 14.32
CA HIS A 387 -0.85 6.97 14.19
C HIS A 387 0.58 6.56 14.52
N LEU A 388 0.77 5.47 15.27
CA LEU A 388 2.11 5.00 15.65
C LEU A 388 2.61 3.90 14.74
N PHE A 389 1.71 3.05 14.26
CA PHE A 389 2.08 1.85 13.52
C PHE A 389 1.55 1.90 12.11
N ILE A 390 2.26 1.24 11.20
CA ILE A 390 1.86 0.93 9.84
C ILE A 390 1.54 -0.55 9.73
N ALA A 391 0.36 -0.86 9.22
CA ALA A 391 -0.07 -2.23 8.95
C ALA A 391 0.35 -2.61 7.53
N THR A 392 1.24 -3.61 7.41
CA THR A 392 1.68 -4.13 6.11
C THR A 392 1.16 -5.55 5.93
N PRO A 393 0.37 -5.82 4.88
CA PRO A 393 -0.08 -7.18 4.59
C PRO A 393 1.08 -8.08 4.15
N SER A 394 1.01 -9.37 4.51
CA SER A 394 1.86 -10.42 3.93
C SER A 394 1.62 -10.59 2.44
N SER A 395 2.44 -11.40 1.75
CA SER A 395 2.25 -11.75 0.34
C SER A 395 0.85 -12.27 0.04
N HIS A 396 0.27 -13.05 0.95
CA HIS A 396 -1.09 -13.61 0.83
C HIS A 396 -2.21 -12.67 1.28
N ARG A 397 -1.89 -11.47 1.77
CA ARG A 397 -2.85 -10.43 2.21
C ARG A 397 -3.75 -10.78 3.39
N ALA A 398 -3.78 -12.04 3.82
CA ALA A 398 -4.61 -12.50 4.95
C ALA A 398 -4.04 -12.11 6.32
N VAL A 399 -2.71 -11.98 6.42
CA VAL A 399 -2.01 -11.68 7.67
C VAL A 399 -1.40 -10.29 7.58
N ILE A 400 -1.51 -9.52 8.66
CA ILE A 400 -0.91 -8.20 8.81
C ILE A 400 0.32 -8.29 9.71
N SER A 401 1.43 -7.69 9.30
CA SER A 401 2.51 -7.29 10.19
C SER A 401 2.38 -5.81 10.54
N TYR A 402 2.82 -5.45 11.74
CA TYR A 402 2.84 -4.06 12.19
C TYR A 402 4.28 -3.61 12.34
N ASP A 403 4.57 -2.42 11.84
CA ASP A 403 5.84 -1.73 12.01
C ASP A 403 5.55 -0.31 12.51
N VAL A 404 6.55 0.44 12.96
CA VAL A 404 6.36 1.84 13.33
C VAL A 404 6.17 2.67 12.06
N ALA A 405 5.19 3.57 12.08
CA ALA A 405 4.71 4.30 10.90
C ALA A 405 5.80 5.13 10.22
N SER A 406 6.73 5.68 11.01
CA SER A 406 7.89 6.40 10.50
C SER A 406 9.08 6.23 11.43
N LYS A 407 10.27 6.55 10.90
CA LYS A 407 11.50 6.52 11.68
C LYS A 407 11.49 7.59 12.80
N TYR A 408 10.92 8.77 12.53
CA TYR A 408 10.66 9.80 13.54
C TYR A 408 9.84 9.27 14.73
N ILE A 409 8.72 8.61 14.46
CA ILE A 409 7.87 8.03 15.52
C ILE A 409 8.66 6.96 16.29
N GLY A 410 9.42 6.11 15.59
CA GLY A 410 10.24 5.08 16.22
C GLY A 410 11.27 5.67 17.18
N ARG A 411 11.89 6.78 16.79
CA ARG A 411 12.80 7.54 17.64
C ARG A 411 12.11 8.14 18.86
N LEU A 412 10.93 8.74 18.70
CA LEU A 412 10.15 9.24 19.85
C LEU A 412 9.83 8.13 20.85
N MET A 413 9.44 6.96 20.36
CA MET A 413 9.14 5.78 21.18
C MET A 413 10.39 5.30 21.92
N ILE A 414 11.51 5.16 21.22
CA ILE A 414 12.79 4.74 21.80
C ILE A 414 13.28 5.74 22.84
N GLU A 415 13.30 7.03 22.54
CA GLU A 415 13.74 8.06 23.51
C GLU A 415 12.91 8.01 24.78
N ARG A 416 11.59 7.86 24.63
CA ARG A 416 10.72 7.76 25.79
C ARG A 416 10.96 6.48 26.59
N TRP A 417 11.19 5.35 25.92
CA TRP A 417 11.35 4.05 26.57
C TRP A 417 12.75 3.79 27.10
N ALA A 418 13.80 4.25 26.41
CA ALA A 418 15.18 4.21 26.90
C ALA A 418 15.30 4.92 28.25
N LEU A 419 14.59 6.04 28.43
CA LEU A 419 14.55 6.77 29.70
C LEU A 419 13.77 6.04 30.81
N CYS A 420 12.76 5.24 30.45
CA CYS A 420 11.85 4.68 31.44
C CYS A 420 12.14 3.21 31.79
N ARG A 421 12.54 2.40 30.80
CA ARG A 421 12.55 0.92 30.82
C ARG A 421 13.48 0.37 29.72
N PRO A 422 14.81 0.41 29.87
CA PRO A 422 15.75 -0.07 28.86
C PRO A 422 15.54 -1.55 28.49
N GLU A 423 15.01 -2.37 29.40
CA GLU A 423 14.68 -3.78 29.16
C GLU A 423 13.57 -3.98 28.12
N LYS A 424 12.73 -2.95 27.87
CA LYS A 424 11.71 -3.00 26.82
C LYS A 424 12.30 -2.82 25.42
N LEU A 425 13.47 -2.20 25.26
CA LEU A 425 14.10 -2.01 23.94
C LEU A 425 14.47 -3.36 23.31
N THR A 426 14.97 -4.31 24.11
CA THR A 426 15.25 -5.69 23.68
C THR A 426 13.98 -6.43 23.25
N LYS A 427 12.82 -6.09 23.83
CA LYS A 427 11.54 -6.67 23.39
C LYS A 427 11.08 -6.08 22.07
N MET A 428 11.29 -4.79 21.82
CA MET A 428 10.91 -4.18 20.54
C MET A 428 11.63 -4.81 19.35
N SER A 429 12.91 -5.19 19.49
CA SER A 429 13.64 -5.83 18.40
C SER A 429 13.06 -7.18 17.99
N LEU A 430 12.33 -7.85 18.89
CA LEU A 430 11.62 -9.09 18.57
C LEU A 430 10.34 -8.85 17.77
N PHE A 431 9.71 -7.68 17.91
CA PHE A 431 8.43 -7.37 17.26
C PHE A 431 8.57 -6.80 15.85
N CYS A 432 9.72 -6.22 15.53
CA CYS A 432 9.98 -5.60 14.25
C CYS A 432 11.26 -6.21 13.69
N PRO A 433 11.22 -7.46 13.16
CA PRO A 433 12.40 -8.10 12.60
C PRO A 433 12.91 -7.38 11.35
N GLN A 434 12.05 -6.60 10.69
CA GLN A 434 12.35 -5.83 9.49
C GLN A 434 11.55 -4.52 9.51
N GLY A 435 12.09 -3.46 8.90
CA GLY A 435 11.38 -2.18 8.70
C GLY A 435 11.91 -0.98 9.50
N SER A 436 11.08 0.06 9.61
CA SER A 436 11.40 1.36 10.20
C SER A 436 11.73 1.26 11.68
N ALA A 437 10.96 0.49 12.46
CA ALA A 437 11.21 0.33 13.89
C ALA A 437 12.51 -0.43 14.17
N ALA A 438 12.76 -1.49 13.39
CA ALA A 438 14.00 -2.24 13.42
C ALA A 438 15.19 -1.30 13.17
N CYS A 439 15.07 -0.46 12.14
CA CYS A 439 16.08 0.54 11.79
C CYS A 439 16.30 1.52 12.95
N CYS A 440 15.24 2.06 13.56
CA CYS A 440 15.37 2.98 14.70
C CYS A 440 16.09 2.34 15.90
N LEU A 441 15.78 1.09 16.22
CA LEU A 441 16.41 0.36 17.34
C LEU A 441 17.89 0.08 17.06
N PHE A 442 18.17 -0.36 15.84
CA PHE A 442 19.54 -0.56 15.39
C PHE A 442 20.31 0.76 15.46
N GLU A 443 19.74 1.85 14.95
CA GLU A 443 20.35 3.17 15.03
C GLU A 443 20.60 3.63 16.45
N HIS A 444 19.62 3.50 17.34
CA HIS A 444 19.78 3.86 18.74
C HIS A 444 20.92 3.09 19.40
N ARG A 445 20.99 1.78 19.16
CA ARG A 445 22.03 0.92 19.71
C ARG A 445 23.42 1.28 19.18
N VAL A 446 23.55 1.43 17.87
CA VAL A 446 24.83 1.80 17.24
C VAL A 446 25.28 3.17 17.71
N ASN A 447 24.39 4.15 17.77
CA ASN A 447 24.70 5.46 18.34
C ASN A 447 25.22 5.35 19.78
N GLY A 448 24.63 4.45 20.60
CA GLY A 448 25.14 4.12 21.93
C GLY A 448 26.59 3.62 21.91
N ILE A 449 26.89 2.60 21.09
CA ILE A 449 28.23 2.01 20.91
C ILE A 449 29.26 3.05 20.44
N LEU A 450 28.88 3.87 19.45
CA LEU A 450 29.72 4.92 18.90
C LEU A 450 30.02 5.99 19.94
N SER A 451 29.00 6.42 20.70
CA SER A 451 29.14 7.46 21.72
C SER A 451 29.88 6.99 22.99
N SER A 452 29.91 5.68 23.28
CA SER A 452 30.66 5.13 24.41
C SER A 452 32.16 5.00 24.14
N GLY A 453 32.62 5.33 22.93
CA GLY A 453 34.01 5.10 22.51
C GLY A 453 34.35 3.62 22.43
N SER A 454 33.34 2.76 22.20
CA SER A 454 33.61 1.35 21.98
C SER A 454 34.25 1.15 20.60
N PRO A 455 35.27 0.29 20.48
CA PRO A 455 35.93 0.06 19.20
C PRO A 455 34.96 -0.60 18.21
N VAL A 456 34.94 -0.08 16.98
CA VAL A 456 34.15 -0.60 15.88
C VAL A 456 35.10 -1.20 14.83
N PRO A 457 34.88 -2.46 14.41
CA PRO A 457 35.72 -3.10 13.40
C PRO A 457 35.44 -2.50 12.01
N LEU A 458 36.39 -1.76 11.45
CA LEU A 458 36.28 -1.19 10.10
C LEU A 458 36.98 -2.07 9.07
N ARG A 459 36.28 -2.38 7.98
CA ARG A 459 36.85 -3.00 6.77
C ARG A 459 36.75 -2.04 5.60
N PRO A 460 37.81 -1.78 4.83
CA PRO A 460 37.73 -0.92 3.66
C PRO A 460 36.80 -1.53 2.60
N ILE A 461 36.07 -0.67 1.88
CA ILE A 461 35.23 -1.03 0.74
C ILE A 461 35.80 -0.36 -0.49
N HIS A 462 36.00 -1.13 -1.56
CA HIS A 462 36.42 -0.58 -2.84
C HIS A 462 35.22 -0.06 -3.64
N ILE A 463 35.37 1.16 -4.17
CA ILE A 463 34.45 1.72 -5.15
C ILE A 463 34.90 1.24 -6.54
N THR A 464 33.97 0.67 -7.31
CA THR A 464 34.23 0.16 -8.65
C THR A 464 33.28 0.82 -9.65
N ARG A 465 33.67 0.93 -10.92
CA ARG A 465 32.78 1.44 -11.96
C ARG A 465 31.91 0.29 -12.47
N ASP A 466 30.60 0.45 -12.46
CA ASP A 466 29.69 -0.44 -13.18
C ASP A 466 29.64 0.01 -14.63
N GLU A 467 30.22 -0.79 -15.53
CA GLU A 467 30.31 -0.45 -16.95
C GLU A 467 28.93 -0.41 -17.63
N ARG A 468 27.96 -1.18 -17.13
CA ARG A 468 26.61 -1.27 -17.73
C ARG A 468 25.81 -0.02 -17.45
N GLU A 469 25.81 0.41 -16.19
CA GLU A 469 25.05 1.57 -15.73
C GLU A 469 25.84 2.88 -15.84
N ARG A 470 27.15 2.81 -16.11
CA ARG A 470 28.09 3.94 -16.12
C ARG A 470 28.11 4.72 -14.80
N VAL A 471 27.78 4.06 -13.69
CA VAL A 471 27.80 4.63 -12.33
C VAL A 471 28.90 4.00 -11.48
N TYR A 472 29.34 4.69 -10.44
CA TYR A 472 30.27 4.13 -9.47
C TYR A 472 29.49 3.41 -8.38
N ILE A 473 29.83 2.15 -8.14
CA ILE A 473 29.17 1.30 -7.16
C ILE A 473 30.12 0.84 -6.07
N TYR A 474 29.55 0.57 -4.91
CA TYR A 474 30.18 -0.22 -3.86
C TYR A 474 29.30 -1.44 -3.57
N ASP A 475 29.92 -2.53 -3.15
CA ASP A 475 29.23 -3.78 -2.85
C ASP A 475 29.96 -4.50 -1.72
N THR A 476 29.33 -4.57 -0.55
CA THR A 476 29.95 -5.19 0.63
C THR A 476 30.09 -6.71 0.49
N SER A 477 29.40 -7.33 -0.46
CA SER A 477 29.56 -8.76 -0.75
C SER A 477 30.90 -9.08 -1.41
N ARG A 478 31.60 -8.07 -1.95
CA ARG A 478 32.92 -8.19 -2.59
C ARG A 478 34.09 -7.94 -1.63
N ILE A 479 33.82 -7.65 -0.36
CA ILE A 479 34.88 -7.48 0.65
C ILE A 479 35.57 -8.83 0.84
N ASP A 480 36.87 -8.88 0.61
CA ASP A 480 37.66 -10.09 0.83
C ASP A 480 37.60 -10.47 2.32
N PRO A 481 37.07 -11.66 2.68
CA PRO A 481 36.97 -12.08 4.06
C PRO A 481 38.34 -12.20 4.76
N ARG A 482 39.45 -12.23 4.01
CA ARG A 482 40.82 -12.24 4.55
C ARG A 482 41.27 -10.86 5.02
N VAL A 483 40.66 -9.78 4.55
CA VAL A 483 40.96 -8.42 5.00
C VAL A 483 40.52 -8.27 6.45
N LYS A 484 41.49 -8.24 7.37
CA LYS A 484 41.25 -8.07 8.80
C LYS A 484 40.60 -6.72 9.05
N ALA A 485 39.54 -6.71 9.85
CA ALA A 485 38.94 -5.46 10.30
C ALA A 485 39.91 -4.75 11.24
N THR A 486 40.08 -3.44 11.04
CA THR A 486 40.90 -2.60 11.92
C THR A 486 39.99 -2.02 13.00
N PRO A 487 40.27 -2.23 14.29
CA PRO A 487 39.49 -1.62 15.35
C PRO A 487 39.67 -0.10 15.30
N TRP A 488 38.56 0.63 15.28
CA TRP A 488 38.55 2.08 15.26
C TRP A 488 37.66 2.62 16.37
N THR A 489 38.15 3.63 17.09
CA THR A 489 37.45 4.19 18.25
C THR A 489 37.13 5.66 18.02
N ILE A 490 35.88 6.02 18.32
CA ILE A 490 35.43 7.41 18.36
C ILE A 490 35.87 8.03 19.69
N THR A 491 36.57 9.15 19.60
CA THR A 491 37.05 9.91 20.76
C THR A 491 36.00 10.87 21.34
N PRO A 492 35.12 11.48 20.51
CA PRO A 492 34.00 12.29 20.98
C PRO A 492 33.08 11.63 21.99
N ARG A 493 32.83 12.33 23.11
CA ARG A 493 32.00 11.85 24.23
C ARG A 493 30.64 12.54 24.34
N ILE A 494 30.44 13.62 23.59
CA ILE A 494 29.22 14.44 23.66
C ILE A 494 28.39 14.16 22.43
N ILE A 495 27.18 13.65 22.62
CA ILE A 495 26.18 13.53 21.55
C ILE A 495 25.51 14.89 21.36
N THR A 496 25.79 15.55 20.25
CA THR A 496 25.12 16.79 19.86
C THR A 496 24.03 16.49 18.85
N ARG A 497 22.79 16.86 19.18
CA ARG A 497 21.67 16.80 18.24
C ARG A 497 21.54 18.15 17.54
N ARG A 498 21.56 18.14 16.22
CA ARG A 498 21.63 19.38 15.44
C ARG A 498 20.71 19.35 14.23
N ASP A 499 20.02 20.46 13.99
CA ASP A 499 19.42 20.73 12.69
C ASP A 499 20.50 21.32 11.77
N ILE A 500 21.09 20.46 10.95
CA ILE A 500 22.22 20.81 10.09
C ILE A 500 21.78 21.75 8.96
N LYS A 501 20.51 21.71 8.53
CA LYS A 501 20.03 22.58 7.46
C LYS A 501 19.95 24.04 7.91
N ASN A 502 19.54 24.26 9.15
CA ASN A 502 19.31 25.59 9.71
C ASN A 502 20.45 26.08 10.62
N SER A 503 21.49 25.26 10.82
CA SER A 503 22.63 25.68 11.62
C SER A 503 23.53 26.61 10.79
N PRO A 504 23.86 27.82 11.29
CA PRO A 504 24.86 28.67 10.65
C PRO A 504 26.19 27.91 10.53
N ARG A 505 27.07 28.37 9.63
CA ARG A 505 28.45 27.84 9.43
C ARG A 505 29.27 27.97 10.72
N SER A 506 29.00 27.12 11.69
CA SER A 506 29.80 26.97 12.90
C SER A 506 30.75 25.82 12.66
N THR A 507 32.00 26.01 13.06
CA THR A 507 33.03 24.97 13.10
C THR A 507 32.50 23.76 13.87
N LEU A 508 32.53 22.58 13.26
CA LEU A 508 32.26 21.34 13.97
C LEU A 508 33.35 21.14 15.03
N ALA A 509 32.96 20.81 16.25
CA ALA A 509 33.92 20.51 17.30
C ALA A 509 34.46 19.09 17.10
N ASN A 510 35.78 18.92 17.15
CA ASN A 510 36.45 17.60 17.05
C ASN A 510 36.10 16.65 18.22
N THR A 511 35.34 17.12 19.21
CA THR A 511 34.94 16.39 20.42
C THR A 511 33.46 16.00 20.43
N GLU A 512 32.70 16.31 19.37
CA GLU A 512 31.25 16.12 19.31
C GLU A 512 30.85 15.06 18.28
N TYR A 513 29.96 14.16 18.70
CA TYR A 513 29.29 13.19 17.85
C TYR A 513 27.91 13.73 17.45
N TYR A 514 27.71 13.96 16.15
CA TYR A 514 26.51 14.62 15.66
C TYR A 514 25.45 13.63 15.20
N VAL A 515 24.24 13.76 15.73
CA VAL A 515 23.05 13.04 15.26
C VAL A 515 22.05 14.06 14.71
N PRO A 516 21.66 14.00 13.42
CA PRO A 516 20.66 14.90 12.85
C PRO A 516 19.37 14.91 13.67
N GLN A 517 18.81 16.10 13.89
CA GLN A 517 17.53 16.25 14.58
C GLN A 517 16.34 15.93 13.66
N ILE A 518 16.44 16.29 12.38
CA ILE A 518 15.41 16.05 11.36
C ILE A 518 15.96 15.03 10.36
N GLU A 519 15.18 13.98 10.08
CA GLU A 519 15.58 12.84 9.26
C GLU A 519 15.57 13.10 7.75
N ASN A 520 15.24 14.32 7.31
CA ASN A 520 15.24 14.72 5.90
C ASN A 520 16.66 14.90 5.31
N GLN A 521 17.64 14.16 5.84
CA GLN A 521 19.02 14.07 5.41
C GLN A 521 19.21 12.66 4.84
N ALA A 522 18.88 12.45 3.56
CA ALA A 522 18.91 11.13 2.92
C ALA A 522 20.31 10.45 2.91
N THR A 523 21.36 11.15 3.33
CA THR A 523 22.76 10.75 3.10
C THR A 523 23.48 10.15 4.31
N TYR A 524 22.99 10.36 5.53
CA TYR A 524 23.69 9.90 6.73
C TYR A 524 22.77 9.87 7.95
N SER A 525 23.08 8.94 8.87
CA SER A 525 22.37 8.77 10.13
C SER A 525 23.06 9.51 11.28
N SER A 526 24.38 9.71 11.18
CA SER A 526 25.21 10.47 12.12
C SER A 526 26.58 10.78 11.51
N PHE A 527 27.37 11.64 12.14
CA PHE A 527 28.74 11.93 11.69
C PHE A 527 29.60 12.51 12.83
N VAL A 528 30.91 12.50 12.62
CA VAL A 528 31.90 13.03 13.56
C VAL A 528 33.13 13.54 12.81
N GLN A 529 33.72 14.64 13.26
CA GLN A 529 35.02 15.09 12.77
C GLN A 529 36.10 14.64 13.76
N GLN A 530 37.06 13.84 13.30
CA GLN A 530 38.15 13.33 14.12
C GLN A 530 39.44 13.29 13.29
N ASP A 531 40.54 13.77 13.87
CA ASP A 531 41.87 13.78 13.24
C ASP A 531 41.88 14.46 11.86
N GLY A 532 41.08 15.52 11.70
CA GLY A 532 40.95 16.23 10.43
C GLY A 532 40.15 15.49 9.35
N VAL A 533 39.53 14.36 9.68
CA VAL A 533 38.68 13.57 8.76
C VAL A 533 37.22 13.63 9.21
N LEU A 534 36.29 13.79 8.26
CA LEU A 534 34.87 13.70 8.53
C LEU A 534 34.39 12.26 8.32
N TYR A 535 34.07 11.58 9.42
CA TYR A 535 33.47 10.25 9.40
C TYR A 535 31.96 10.37 9.35
N VAL A 536 31.36 9.82 8.30
CA VAL A 536 29.92 9.89 8.02
C VAL A 536 29.35 8.49 8.17
N PHE A 537 28.49 8.29 9.16
CA PHE A 537 27.91 6.99 9.43
C PHE A 537 26.57 6.85 8.70
N HIS A 538 26.46 5.76 7.97
CA HIS A 538 25.21 5.33 7.40
C HIS A 538 24.79 4.02 8.04
N LEU A 539 23.66 4.04 8.74
CA LEU A 539 23.14 2.89 9.47
C LEU A 539 21.99 2.30 8.67
N THR A 540 22.11 1.04 8.25
CA THR A 540 21.08 0.41 7.41
C THR A 540 20.87 -1.06 7.73
N LEU A 541 19.61 -1.46 7.62
CA LEU A 541 19.16 -2.85 7.59
C LEU A 541 18.85 -3.32 6.16
N GLY A 542 18.77 -2.38 5.21
CA GLY A 542 18.43 -2.65 3.82
C GLY A 542 19.65 -3.09 3.01
N GLY A 543 19.40 -3.86 1.95
CA GLY A 543 20.45 -4.36 1.07
C GLY A 543 20.93 -3.36 0.02
N THR A 544 20.27 -2.21 -0.12
CA THR A 544 20.61 -1.18 -1.09
C THR A 544 20.65 0.20 -0.46
N TYR A 545 21.65 1.00 -0.81
CA TYR A 545 21.76 2.37 -0.37
C TYR A 545 22.53 3.24 -1.37
N ASN A 546 22.05 4.45 -1.67
CA ASN A 546 22.76 5.35 -2.58
C ASN A 546 23.26 6.57 -1.81
N ILE A 547 24.56 6.86 -1.93
CA ILE A 547 25.14 8.05 -1.33
C ILE A 547 24.67 9.27 -2.14
N SER A 548 23.90 10.16 -1.50
CA SER A 548 23.37 11.33 -2.18
C SER A 548 24.38 12.47 -2.25
N LYS A 549 24.60 12.98 -3.47
CA LYS A 549 25.44 14.16 -3.75
C LYS A 549 25.06 15.34 -2.86
N LYS A 550 23.75 15.61 -2.73
CA LYS A 550 23.22 16.74 -1.97
C LYS A 550 23.61 16.71 -0.50
N GLY A 551 23.58 15.53 0.14
CA GLY A 551 23.94 15.44 1.56
C GLY A 551 25.46 15.50 1.80
N LEU A 552 26.28 15.00 0.86
CA LEU A 552 27.74 15.20 0.94
C LEU A 552 28.11 16.68 0.77
N GLU A 553 27.46 17.40 -0.15
CA GLU A 553 27.66 18.85 -0.33
C GLU A 553 27.24 19.64 0.91
N GLN A 554 26.14 19.26 1.55
CA GLN A 554 25.69 19.84 2.82
C GLN A 554 26.73 19.61 3.94
N LEU A 555 27.22 18.38 4.09
CA LEU A 555 28.26 18.07 5.08
C LEU A 555 29.56 18.83 4.80
N LYS A 556 29.95 18.97 3.54
CA LYS A 556 31.12 19.78 3.14
C LYS A 556 30.96 21.25 3.51
N ALA A 557 29.76 21.80 3.31
CA ALA A 557 29.49 23.17 3.72
C ALA A 557 29.58 23.37 5.24
N CYS A 558 29.25 22.35 6.03
CA CYS A 558 29.35 22.37 7.49
C CYS A 558 30.76 22.11 8.03
N ALA A 559 31.49 21.16 7.44
CA ALA A 559 32.81 20.70 7.91
C ALA A 559 33.99 21.50 7.33
N GLY A 560 33.73 22.37 6.35
CA GLY A 560 34.78 23.08 5.60
C GLY A 560 35.22 22.33 4.33
N VAL A 561 35.78 23.09 3.38
CA VAL A 561 35.99 22.63 1.99
C VAL A 561 37.10 21.58 1.85
N SER A 562 38.10 21.58 2.74
CA SER A 562 39.32 20.77 2.64
C SER A 562 39.30 19.44 3.40
N THR A 563 38.21 19.15 4.12
CA THR A 563 38.13 17.99 5.01
C THR A 563 37.90 16.70 4.20
N PRO A 564 38.77 15.68 4.27
CA PRO A 564 38.53 14.39 3.64
C PRO A 564 37.32 13.67 4.26
N PHE A 565 36.63 12.86 3.45
CA PHE A 565 35.42 12.14 3.85
C PHE A 565 35.69 10.64 3.99
N SER A 566 35.22 10.07 5.09
CA SER A 566 35.18 8.63 5.30
C SER A 566 33.74 8.21 5.57
N VAL A 567 33.11 7.52 4.61
CA VAL A 567 31.75 6.98 4.79
C VAL A 567 31.85 5.59 5.40
N VAL A 568 31.22 5.40 6.55
CA VAL A 568 31.19 4.13 7.29
C VAL A 568 29.77 3.56 7.22
N LEU A 569 29.62 2.47 6.48
CA LEU A 569 28.38 1.69 6.43
C LEU A 569 28.34 0.77 7.64
N ILE A 570 27.37 0.97 8.53
CA ILE A 570 27.17 0.13 9.71
C ILE A 570 25.93 -0.72 9.51
N THR A 571 26.09 -2.04 9.57
CA THR A 571 25.02 -3.01 9.35
C THR A 571 25.04 -4.11 10.41
N PRO A 572 23.94 -4.87 10.56
CA PRO A 572 23.99 -6.15 11.24
C PRO A 572 25.00 -7.10 10.60
N THR A 573 25.53 -8.02 11.40
CA THR A 573 26.38 -9.12 10.91
C THR A 573 25.63 -9.96 9.86
N GLY A 574 26.27 -10.17 8.72
CA GLY A 574 25.70 -10.96 7.60
C GLY A 574 24.90 -10.13 6.58
N THR A 575 24.52 -8.90 6.90
CA THR A 575 23.85 -8.01 5.93
C THR A 575 24.81 -7.59 4.83
N LYS A 576 24.38 -7.78 3.58
CA LYS A 576 25.08 -7.33 2.37
C LYS A 576 24.42 -6.06 1.87
N VAL A 577 25.22 -5.06 1.50
CA VAL A 577 24.75 -3.75 1.04
C VAL A 577 25.44 -3.41 -0.27
N ARG A 578 24.65 -3.01 -1.26
CA ARG A 578 25.13 -2.47 -2.54
C ARG A 578 24.64 -1.04 -2.71
N GLY A 579 25.38 -0.23 -3.44
CA GLY A 579 25.00 1.16 -3.62
C GLY A 579 25.76 1.89 -4.69
N THR A 580 25.34 3.12 -4.95
CA THR A 580 26.04 4.05 -5.84
C THR A 580 26.73 5.19 -5.07
N VAL A 581 27.84 5.66 -5.63
CA VAL A 581 28.56 6.86 -5.22
C VAL A 581 28.51 7.86 -6.37
N PRO A 582 28.22 9.15 -6.13
CA PRO A 582 28.25 10.13 -7.19
C PRO A 582 29.67 10.27 -7.75
N GLU A 583 29.80 10.33 -9.08
CA GLU A 583 31.09 10.31 -9.79
C GLU A 583 32.10 11.32 -9.25
N MET A 584 31.67 12.57 -8.99
CA MET A 584 32.53 13.63 -8.45
C MET A 584 33.07 13.38 -7.03
N TRP A 585 32.59 12.35 -6.34
CA TRP A 585 32.95 12.00 -4.97
C TRP A 585 33.75 10.70 -4.86
N LYS A 586 33.85 9.91 -5.93
CA LYS A 586 34.49 8.58 -5.91
C LYS A 586 35.93 8.57 -5.39
N ASP A 587 36.72 9.59 -5.75
CA ASP A 587 38.13 9.72 -5.35
C ASP A 587 38.30 10.59 -4.10
N ARG A 588 37.20 11.10 -3.54
CA ARG A 588 37.16 12.01 -2.39
C ARG A 588 36.59 11.36 -1.13
N VAL A 589 36.05 10.16 -1.27
CA VAL A 589 35.39 9.42 -0.20
C VAL A 589 36.11 8.11 -0.02
N ASN A 590 36.64 7.90 1.18
CA ASN A 590 37.02 6.57 1.63
C ASN A 590 35.78 5.85 2.14
N MET A 591 35.60 4.58 1.79
CA MET A 591 34.45 3.80 2.25
C MET A 591 34.89 2.67 3.16
N PHE A 592 34.15 2.48 4.24
CA PHE A 592 34.35 1.43 5.22
C PHE A 592 33.04 0.72 5.53
N MET A 593 33.13 -0.55 5.94
CA MET A 593 32.04 -1.34 6.49
C MET A 593 32.34 -1.66 7.94
N ALA A 594 31.34 -1.54 8.79
CA ALA A 594 31.31 -2.12 10.12
C ALA A 594 30.10 -3.06 10.24
N GLN A 595 30.36 -4.28 10.70
CA GLN A 595 29.31 -5.24 11.03
C GLN A 595 29.23 -5.40 12.53
N LEU A 596 28.01 -5.29 13.08
CA LEU A 596 27.76 -5.38 14.51
C LEU A 596 26.76 -6.50 14.79
N ASP A 597 27.08 -7.35 15.77
CA ASP A 597 26.21 -8.45 16.15
C ASP A 597 24.93 -7.94 16.80
N GLU A 598 23.77 -8.40 16.34
CA GLU A 598 22.45 -7.97 16.84
C GLU A 598 22.21 -8.34 18.32
N HIS A 599 22.91 -9.33 18.86
CA HIS A 599 22.63 -9.88 20.19
C HIS A 599 23.58 -9.45 21.31
N GLY A 600 24.41 -8.43 21.08
CA GLY A 600 25.19 -7.80 22.15
C GLY A 600 25.99 -8.83 22.95
N GLY A 601 26.92 -9.51 22.29
CA GLY A 601 28.13 -10.05 22.93
C GLY A 601 27.94 -10.76 24.27
N LYS A 602 26.93 -11.62 24.42
CA LYS A 602 27.19 -12.87 25.13
C LYS A 602 27.60 -13.86 24.05
N SER A 603 28.89 -13.80 23.69
CA SER A 603 29.56 -14.93 23.07
C SER A 603 29.11 -16.16 23.86
N ARG A 604 28.47 -17.13 23.21
CA ARG A 604 28.32 -18.47 23.77
C ARG A 604 29.72 -19.06 23.83
N SER A 605 30.49 -18.66 24.85
CA SER A 605 31.75 -19.27 25.24
C SER A 605 31.47 -20.55 25.99
#